data_AF-A0A8I2G0Y4-F1
#
_entry.id   AF-A0A8I2G0Y4-F1
#
_cell.length_a   1.000
_cell.length_b   1.000
_cell.length_c   1.000
_cell.angle_alpha   90.00
_cell.angle_beta   90.00
_cell.angle_gamma   90.00
#
_symmetry.space_group_name_H-M   'P 1'
#
loop_
_entity.id
_entity.type
_entity.pdbx_description
1 polymer ?
#
loop_
_entity_poly.entity_id
_entity_poly.type
_entity_poly.pdbx_seq_one_letter_code
_entity_poly.pdbx_strand_id
1 'polypeptide(L)'
;QNGVTKIRITGGEPLVRKGIAGFLDSVSQIPGLHDLGLTTNGILLKEFSEKLYRAGLQRVNVSMDSLDKDKYAYITGGGSLE
;
A
#
# COMPACT_ATOMS: atom_id res chain seq x y z
N GLN A 1 -9.09 -25.32 10.63
CA GLN A 1 -10.02 -24.30 10.11
C GLN A 1 -9.30 -23.58 8.97
N ASN A 2 -9.71 -23.79 7.73
CA ASN A 2 -8.98 -23.31 6.54
C ASN A 2 -9.65 -22.04 5.98
N GLY A 3 -9.57 -20.94 6.72
CA GLY A 3 -10.10 -19.63 6.32
C GLY A 3 -9.00 -18.65 5.90
N VAL A 4 -9.34 -17.68 5.07
CA VAL A 4 -8.45 -16.55 4.74
C VAL A 4 -8.35 -15.65 5.96
N THR A 5 -7.16 -15.55 6.55
CA THR A 5 -6.89 -14.71 7.73
C THR A 5 -6.01 -13.51 7.42
N LYS A 6 -5.45 -13.45 6.21
CA LYS A 6 -4.53 -12.40 5.77
C LYS A 6 -4.86 -11.98 4.35
N ILE A 7 -4.92 -10.68 4.11
CA ILE A 7 -5.16 -10.10 2.80
C ILE A 7 -4.06 -9.07 2.52
N ARG A 8 -3.48 -9.14 1.32
CA ARG A 8 -2.53 -8.15 0.81
C ARG A 8 -3.11 -7.48 -0.43
N ILE A 9 -3.22 -6.16 -0.36
CA ILE A 9 -3.66 -5.33 -1.47
C ILE A 9 -2.44 -4.93 -2.30
N THR A 10 -2.52 -5.22 -3.59
CA THR A 10 -1.50 -4.92 -4.60
C THR A 10 -2.18 -4.36 -5.86
N GLY A 11 -1.45 -4.21 -6.96
CA GLY A 11 -1.95 -3.78 -8.26
C GLY A 11 -0.79 -3.31 -9.12
N GLY A 12 -1.01 -2.22 -9.86
CA GLY A 12 0.08 -1.31 -10.25
C GLY A 12 0.51 -0.52 -9.01
N GLU A 13 0.07 0.75 -8.91
CA GLU A 13 0.17 1.51 -7.66
C GLU A 13 -1.21 1.60 -6.99
N PRO A 14 -1.45 0.93 -5.84
CA PRO A 14 -2.75 0.95 -5.19
C PRO A 14 -3.21 2.33 -4.75
N LEU A 15 -2.30 3.24 -4.39
CA LEU A 15 -2.66 4.57 -3.90
C LEU A 15 -3.20 5.50 -4.98
N VAL A 16 -3.01 5.17 -6.28
CA VAL A 16 -3.68 5.91 -7.37
C VAL A 16 -5.15 5.51 -7.55
N ARG A 17 -5.60 4.42 -6.91
CA ARG A 17 -6.98 3.97 -7.00
C ARG A 17 -7.90 4.94 -6.24
N LYS A 18 -8.80 5.60 -6.97
CA LYS A 18 -9.87 6.41 -6.36
C LYS A 18 -10.66 5.57 -5.35
N GLY A 19 -10.78 6.09 -4.12
CA GLY A 19 -11.52 5.43 -3.05
C GLY A 19 -10.77 4.30 -2.34
N ILE A 20 -9.45 4.16 -2.51
CA ILE A 20 -8.65 3.10 -1.87
C ILE A 20 -8.85 3.01 -0.35
N ALA A 21 -8.93 4.14 0.35
CA ALA A 21 -9.12 4.14 1.80
C ALA A 21 -10.47 3.53 2.21
N GLY A 22 -11.58 3.89 1.55
CA GLY A 22 -12.89 3.29 1.83
C GLY A 22 -12.98 1.82 1.45
N PHE A 23 -12.26 1.42 0.40
CA PHE A 23 -12.11 0.01 0.06
C PHE A 23 -11.38 -0.77 1.16
N LEU A 24 -10.25 -0.25 1.65
CA LEU A 24 -9.49 -0.87 2.74
C LEU A 24 -10.31 -0.95 4.02
N ASP A 25 -11.08 0.09 4.33
CA ASP A 25 -12.00 0.10 5.46
C ASP A 25 -13.00 -1.06 5.36
N SER A 26 -13.64 -1.21 4.20
CA SER A 26 -14.57 -2.33 3.96
C SER A 26 -13.91 -3.71 4.08
N VAL A 27 -12.66 -3.84 3.61
CA VAL A 27 -11.88 -5.09 3.72
C VAL A 27 -11.50 -5.39 5.17
N SER A 28 -11.14 -4.36 5.95
CA SER A 28 -10.74 -4.52 7.36
C SER A 28 -11.85 -5.09 8.24
N GLN A 29 -13.11 -4.89 7.85
CA GLN A 29 -14.29 -5.38 8.58
C GLN A 29 -14.67 -6.84 8.23
N ILE A 30 -13.93 -7.52 7.36
CA ILE A 30 -14.20 -8.92 7.01
C ILE A 30 -14.00 -9.81 8.25
N PRO A 31 -15.04 -10.55 8.70
CA PRO A 31 -14.90 -11.43 9.86
C PRO A 31 -13.82 -12.48 9.65
N GLY A 32 -12.93 -12.64 10.64
CA GLY A 32 -11.81 -13.58 10.60
C GLY A 32 -10.56 -13.06 9.88
N LEU A 33 -10.59 -11.84 9.34
CA LEU A 33 -9.39 -11.18 8.86
C LEU A 33 -8.57 -10.64 10.05
N HIS A 34 -7.29 -11.00 10.09
CA HIS A 34 -6.37 -10.61 11.16
C HIS A 34 -5.21 -9.73 10.67
N ASP A 35 -4.85 -9.82 9.38
CA ASP A 35 -3.74 -9.05 8.77
C ASP A 35 -4.21 -8.42 7.46
N LEU A 36 -4.24 -7.09 7.42
CA LEU A 36 -4.46 -6.31 6.20
C LEU A 36 -3.18 -5.55 5.85
N GLY A 37 -2.59 -5.92 4.72
CA GLY A 37 -1.36 -5.34 4.19
C GLY A 37 -1.54 -4.65 2.84
N LEU A 38 -0.66 -3.69 2.53
CA LEU A 38 -0.59 -2.98 1.26
C LEU A 38 0.82 -3.07 0.69
N THR A 39 0.96 -3.20 -0.63
CA THR A 39 2.24 -2.99 -1.33
C THR A 39 2.16 -1.72 -2.18
N THR A 40 3.10 -0.79 -2.03
CA THR A 40 3.12 0.51 -2.73
C THR A 40 4.55 0.89 -3.11
N ASN A 41 4.72 1.74 -4.11
CA ASN A 41 5.99 2.40 -4.42
C ASN A 41 6.36 3.51 -3.41
N GLY A 42 5.44 3.86 -2.49
CA GLY A 42 5.69 4.80 -1.40
C GLY A 42 5.49 6.28 -1.76
N ILE A 43 5.37 6.64 -3.04
CA ILE A 43 5.33 8.05 -3.50
C ILE A 43 4.14 8.80 -2.88
N LEU A 44 2.95 8.18 -2.88
CA LEU A 44 1.73 8.77 -2.32
C LEU A 44 1.52 8.41 -0.84
N LEU A 45 2.43 7.66 -0.22
CA LEU A 45 2.21 7.11 1.10
C LEU A 45 2.10 8.21 2.16
N LYS A 46 2.88 9.28 2.05
CA LYS A 46 2.81 10.42 2.97
C LYS A 46 1.42 11.04 3.01
N GLU A 47 0.82 11.27 1.84
CA GLU A 47 -0.51 11.88 1.70
C GLU A 47 -1.63 10.96 2.23
N PHE A 48 -1.48 9.64 2.06
CA PHE A 48 -2.52 8.68 2.41
C PHE A 48 -2.34 8.04 3.79
N SER A 49 -1.17 8.12 4.41
CA SER A 49 -0.78 7.42 5.65
C SER A 49 -1.87 7.43 6.74
N GLU A 50 -2.36 8.62 7.11
CA GLU A 50 -3.46 8.80 8.09
C GLU A 50 -4.75 8.09 7.67
N LYS A 51 -5.15 8.22 6.40
CA LYS A 51 -6.39 7.61 5.88
C LYS A 51 -6.28 6.08 5.87
N LEU A 52 -5.11 5.55 5.51
CA LEU A 52 -4.84 4.12 5.47
C LEU A 52 -4.86 3.52 6.88
N TYR A 53 -4.22 4.18 7.84
CA TYR A 53 -4.22 3.75 9.23
C TYR A 53 -5.64 3.70 9.81
N ARG A 54 -6.43 4.76 9.56
CA ARG A 54 -7.84 4.81 10.00
C ARG A 54 -8.71 3.76 9.33
N ALA A 55 -8.40 3.38 8.10
CA ALA A 55 -9.07 2.31 7.36
C ALA A 55 -8.68 0.89 7.83
N GLY A 56 -7.91 0.76 8.92
CA GLY A 56 -7.54 -0.53 9.48
C GLY A 56 -6.34 -1.20 8.80
N LEU A 57 -5.58 -0.48 7.96
CA LEU A 57 -4.34 -1.01 7.38
C LEU A 57 -3.27 -1.15 8.47
N GLN A 58 -2.70 -2.35 8.58
CA GLN A 58 -1.72 -2.67 9.64
C GLN A 58 -0.28 -2.73 9.13
N ARG A 59 -0.08 -3.10 7.85
CA ARG A 59 1.27 -3.31 7.29
C ARG A 59 1.39 -2.68 5.91
N VAL A 60 2.54 -2.05 5.67
CA VAL A 60 2.90 -1.50 4.37
C VAL A 60 4.21 -2.10 3.93
N ASN A 61 4.23 -2.66 2.72
CA ASN A 61 5.44 -3.04 2.01
C ASN A 61 5.73 -1.93 0.99
N VAL A 62 6.88 -1.28 1.13
CA VAL A 62 7.34 -0.28 0.17
C VAL A 62 8.28 -0.94 -0.83
N SER A 63 7.92 -0.93 -2.10
CA SER A 63 8.79 -1.36 -3.20
C SER A 63 9.75 -0.24 -3.54
N MET A 64 11.05 -0.50 -3.44
CA MET A 64 12.11 0.47 -3.72
C MET A 64 13.27 -0.22 -4.42
N ASP A 65 13.46 0.08 -5.71
CA ASP A 65 14.47 -0.59 -6.54
C ASP A 65 15.90 -0.08 -6.32
N SER A 66 16.04 1.14 -5.80
CA SER A 66 17.33 1.73 -5.44
C SER A 66 17.17 2.79 -4.37
N LEU A 67 18.19 2.98 -3.53
CA LEU A 67 18.33 4.11 -2.61
C LEU A 67 19.12 5.28 -3.24
N ASP A 68 19.70 5.04 -4.41
CA ASP A 68 20.40 6.03 -5.22
C ASP A 68 19.36 6.76 -6.07
N LYS A 69 19.29 8.09 -5.91
CA LYS A 69 18.25 8.92 -6.54
C LYS A 69 18.28 8.85 -8.06
N ASP A 70 19.47 8.90 -8.65
CA ASP A 70 19.64 8.88 -10.11
C ASP A 70 19.27 7.51 -10.68
N LYS A 71 19.69 6.44 -10.00
CA LYS A 71 19.30 5.06 -10.38
C LYS A 71 17.81 4.84 -10.20
N TYR A 72 17.21 5.33 -9.12
CA TYR A 72 15.78 5.20 -8.89
C TYR A 72 14.98 5.90 -9.98
N ALA A 73 15.33 7.15 -10.31
CA ALA A 73 14.68 7.91 -11.38
C ALA A 73 14.81 7.21 -12.74
N TYR A 74 15.99 6.67 -13.05
CA TYR A 74 16.23 5.91 -14.26
C TYR A 74 15.39 4.62 -14.34
N ILE A 75 15.37 3.82 -13.27
CA ILE A 75 14.65 2.52 -13.23
C ILE A 75 13.13 2.73 -13.26
N THR A 76 12.62 3.71 -12.52
CA THR A 76 11.17 3.95 -12.38
C THR A 76 10.58 4.82 -13.48
N GLY A 77 11.40 5.31 -14.42
CA GLY A 77 10.94 6.16 -15.52
C GLY A 77 10.51 7.56 -15.11
N GLY A 78 11.18 8.15 -14.10
CA GLY A 78 10.91 9.50 -13.61
C GLY A 78 10.36 9.59 -12.18
N GLY A 79 10.40 8.52 -11.39
CA GLY A 79 10.14 8.59 -9.96
C GLY A 79 11.22 9.37 -9.21
N SER A 80 10.87 9.93 -8.04
CA SER A 80 11.79 10.71 -7.20
C SER A 80 11.86 10.15 -5.78
N LEU A 81 13.08 10.12 -5.22
CA LEU A 81 13.34 9.86 -3.79
C LEU A 81 13.57 11.21 -3.09
N GLU A 82 12.49 11.80 -2.59
CA GLU A 82 12.48 13.02 -1.77
C GLU A 82 12.04 12.76 -0.33
#